data_AF-A0AAP5Z1T4-F1
#
_entry.id   AF-A0AAP5Z1T4-F1
#
_cell.length_a   1.000
_cell.length_b   1.000
_cell.length_c   1.000
_cell.angle_alpha   90.00
_cell.angle_beta   90.00
_cell.angle_gamma   90.00
#
_symmetry.space_group_name_H-M   'P 1'
#
loop_
_entity.id
_entity.type
_entity.pdbx_description
1 polymer ?
#
loop_
_entity_poly.entity_id
_entity_poly.type
_entity_poly.pdbx_seq_one_letter_code
_entity_poly.pdbx_strand_id
1 'polypeptide(L)'
;ASVAQTLFNAFAGHYTLLAIPFFILASSFMSTGGVAKRIIRFAIAIVGWFRGGLAMASVVACMMFAALSGSSPATVVAIGSIVIAEMIKNGYSKEFAAGVICNAGTLGILIPPSIVMVVYAAATDVSVGRMFLGGVIPGLLAGVMLMIAIYIAARIKNLPKQPFVGWKETFDAAKDASWGLLLVVIILGGIYGGIFTPTEAAAVAAVYSFFIATFIYKDMGPFADKQNTKPAIVKVIQTFVHEDTKHT
;
A
#
# COMPACT_ATOMS: atom_id res chain seq x y z
N ALA A 1 4.31 -13.24 38.77
CA ALA A 1 3.92 -13.87 37.48
C ALA A 1 5.20 -14.19 36.70
N SER A 2 5.26 -15.32 36.01
CA SER A 2 6.40 -15.59 35.10
C SER A 2 6.40 -14.57 33.97
N VAL A 3 7.58 -14.26 33.40
CA VAL A 3 7.69 -13.37 32.24
C VAL A 3 6.80 -13.86 31.09
N ALA A 4 6.71 -15.18 30.91
CA ALA A 4 5.82 -15.81 29.94
C ALA A 4 4.33 -15.50 30.19
N GLN A 5 3.89 -15.52 31.46
CA GLN A 5 2.51 -15.23 31.79
C GLN A 5 2.17 -13.74 31.72
N THR A 6 3.12 -12.87 32.07
CA THR A 6 2.98 -11.42 31.86
C THR A 6 2.90 -11.07 30.37
N LEU A 7 3.73 -11.71 29.53
CA LEU A 7 3.66 -11.58 28.06
C LEU A 7 2.33 -12.09 27.51
N PHE A 8 1.90 -13.29 27.92
CA PHE A 8 0.63 -13.86 27.47
C PHE A 8 -0.55 -12.96 27.85
N ASN A 9 -0.60 -12.47 29.08
CA ASN A 9 -1.67 -11.57 29.53
C ASN A 9 -1.65 -10.23 28.79
N ALA A 10 -0.47 -9.71 28.43
CA ALA A 10 -0.35 -8.50 27.62
C ALA A 10 -0.95 -8.69 26.21
N PHE A 11 -0.84 -9.88 25.60
CA PHE A 11 -1.47 -10.15 24.30
C PHE A 11 -2.95 -10.56 24.42
N ALA A 12 -3.32 -11.31 25.46
CA ALA A 12 -4.67 -11.81 25.66
C ALA A 12 -5.69 -10.69 25.91
N GLY A 13 -5.27 -9.56 26.49
CA GLY A 13 -6.14 -8.40 26.77
C GLY A 13 -6.38 -7.46 25.58
N HIS A 14 -5.57 -7.52 24.52
CA HIS A 14 -5.59 -6.54 23.43
C HIS A 14 -5.99 -7.16 22.09
N TYR A 15 -7.24 -7.59 21.98
CA TYR A 15 -7.81 -8.18 20.75
C TYR A 15 -7.67 -7.28 19.50
N THR A 16 -7.56 -5.97 19.67
CA THR A 16 -7.32 -5.00 18.59
C THR A 16 -5.95 -5.18 17.92
N LEU A 17 -4.96 -5.75 18.62
CA LEU A 17 -3.63 -6.03 18.05
C LEU A 17 -3.65 -7.17 17.03
N LEU A 18 -4.68 -8.02 17.02
CA LEU A 18 -4.86 -9.04 15.98
C LEU A 18 -5.07 -8.41 14.59
N ALA A 19 -5.48 -7.15 14.50
CA ALA A 19 -5.57 -6.44 13.22
C ALA A 19 -4.19 -6.28 12.55
N ILE A 20 -3.10 -6.20 13.32
CA ILE A 20 -1.74 -5.97 12.82
C ILE A 20 -1.26 -7.09 11.89
N PRO A 21 -1.24 -8.38 12.30
CA PRO A 21 -0.81 -9.46 11.42
C PRO A 21 -1.70 -9.56 10.17
N PHE A 22 -3.00 -9.30 10.27
CA PHE A 22 -3.89 -9.30 9.10
C PHE A 22 -3.58 -8.16 8.12
N PHE A 23 -3.33 -6.94 8.61
CA PHE A 23 -2.89 -5.85 7.73
C PHE A 23 -1.52 -6.10 7.11
N ILE A 24 -0.57 -6.68 7.84
CA ILE A 24 0.72 -7.10 7.29
C ILE A 24 0.52 -8.14 6.18
N LEU A 25 -0.33 -9.14 6.42
CA LEU A 25 -0.65 -10.17 5.45
C LEU A 25 -1.32 -9.59 4.19
N ALA A 26 -2.33 -8.73 4.36
CA ALA A 26 -2.96 -7.99 3.26
C ALA A 26 -1.93 -7.19 2.46
N SER A 27 -1.09 -6.40 3.14
CA SER A 27 -0.02 -5.62 2.53
C SER A 27 0.97 -6.48 1.74
N SER A 28 1.30 -7.67 2.26
CA SER A 28 2.21 -8.61 1.58
C SER A 28 1.61 -9.04 0.24
N PHE A 29 0.35 -9.49 0.24
CA PHE A 29 -0.38 -9.88 -0.98
C PHE A 29 -0.52 -8.73 -1.98
N MET A 30 -0.71 -7.50 -1.53
CA MET A 30 -0.81 -6.35 -2.42
C MET A 30 0.53 -5.94 -3.05
N SER A 31 1.61 -6.09 -2.28
CA SER A 31 2.97 -5.81 -2.76
C SER A 31 3.41 -6.83 -3.81
N THR A 32 3.21 -8.12 -3.54
CA THR A 32 3.57 -9.22 -4.45
C THR A 32 2.58 -9.35 -5.61
N GLY A 33 1.29 -9.12 -5.37
CA GLY A 33 0.20 -9.20 -6.36
C GLY A 33 0.11 -8.05 -7.36
N GLY A 34 1.21 -7.31 -7.59
CA GLY A 34 1.32 -6.30 -8.64
C GLY A 34 0.49 -5.02 -8.42
N VAL A 35 -0.18 -4.86 -7.28
CA VAL A 35 -1.01 -3.67 -6.99
C VAL A 35 -0.15 -2.41 -6.94
N ALA A 36 1.04 -2.50 -6.33
CA ALA A 36 2.01 -1.39 -6.25
C ALA A 36 2.33 -0.82 -7.65
N LYS A 37 2.59 -1.68 -8.64
CA LYS A 37 2.88 -1.27 -10.03
C LYS A 37 1.72 -0.52 -10.66
N ARG A 38 0.48 -0.97 -10.43
CA ARG A 38 -0.74 -0.34 -10.97
C ARG A 38 -1.01 1.02 -10.33
N ILE A 39 -0.82 1.11 -9.02
CA ILE A 39 -0.93 2.39 -8.28
C ILE A 39 0.12 3.39 -8.76
N ILE A 40 1.36 2.96 -8.98
CA ILE A 40 2.42 3.82 -9.53
C ILE A 40 2.04 4.32 -10.93
N ARG A 41 1.58 3.43 -11.82
CA ARG A 41 1.12 3.81 -13.17
C ARG A 41 0.01 4.85 -13.10
N PHE A 42 -0.97 4.65 -12.23
CA PHE A 42 -2.06 5.59 -12.04
C PHE A 42 -1.58 6.94 -11.48
N ALA A 43 -0.72 6.94 -10.47
CA ALA A 43 -0.16 8.16 -9.91
C ALA A 43 0.65 8.96 -10.95
N ILE A 44 1.47 8.28 -11.75
CA ILE A 44 2.20 8.90 -12.87
C ILE A 44 1.22 9.46 -13.91
N ALA A 45 0.12 8.77 -14.21
CA ALA A 45 -0.87 9.24 -15.17
C ALA A 45 -1.62 10.50 -14.71
N ILE A 46 -1.73 10.76 -13.40
CA ILE A 46 -2.41 11.95 -12.84
C ILE A 46 -1.46 13.14 -12.70
N VAL A 47 -0.25 12.94 -12.16
CA VAL A 47 0.65 14.04 -11.78
C VAL A 47 2.02 14.01 -12.48
N GLY A 48 2.32 12.97 -13.25
CA GLY A 48 3.60 12.80 -13.95
C GLY A 48 3.88 13.89 -14.97
N TRP A 49 2.84 14.48 -15.56
CA TRP A 49 2.96 15.56 -16.53
C TRP A 49 3.42 16.88 -15.91
N PHE A 50 3.49 17.02 -14.58
CA PHE A 50 4.04 18.23 -13.97
C PHE A 50 5.57 18.19 -13.94
N ARG A 51 6.20 19.35 -13.73
CA ARG A 51 7.65 19.42 -13.56
C ARG A 51 8.03 18.83 -12.22
N GLY A 52 8.93 17.85 -12.18
CA GLY A 52 9.11 17.03 -10.98
C GLY A 52 8.03 15.95 -10.83
N GLY A 53 7.25 15.68 -11.87
CA GLY A 53 6.05 14.85 -11.83
C GLY A 53 6.28 13.42 -11.36
N LEU A 54 7.43 12.81 -11.65
CA LEU A 54 7.76 11.47 -11.14
C LEU A 54 7.92 11.45 -9.61
N ALA A 55 8.50 12.50 -9.03
CA ALA A 55 8.63 12.64 -7.59
C ALA A 55 7.29 12.96 -6.92
N MET A 56 6.43 13.77 -7.55
CA MET A 56 5.07 13.97 -7.04
C MET A 56 4.23 12.69 -7.17
N ALA A 57 4.38 11.96 -8.27
CA ALA A 57 3.72 10.67 -8.47
C ALA A 57 4.15 9.65 -7.43
N SER A 58 5.42 9.68 -6.99
CA SER A 58 5.87 8.81 -5.90
C SER A 58 5.19 9.13 -4.58
N VAL A 59 4.96 10.42 -4.27
CA VAL A 59 4.19 10.84 -3.08
C VAL A 59 2.76 10.32 -3.19
N VAL A 60 2.08 10.55 -4.31
CA VAL A 60 0.70 10.08 -4.54
C VAL A 60 0.62 8.56 -4.44
N ALA A 61 1.54 7.83 -5.07
CA ALA A 61 1.59 6.37 -5.00
C ALA A 61 1.82 5.88 -3.56
N CYS A 62 2.73 6.52 -2.81
CA CYS A 62 2.94 6.23 -1.39
C CYS A 62 1.68 6.51 -0.56
N MET A 63 0.96 7.61 -0.81
CA MET A 63 -0.28 7.92 -0.08
C MET A 63 -1.37 6.87 -0.33
N MET A 64 -1.53 6.46 -1.59
CA MET A 64 -2.51 5.45 -1.98
C MET A 64 -2.14 4.06 -1.43
N PHE A 65 -0.86 3.68 -1.48
CA PHE A 65 -0.39 2.40 -0.95
C PHE A 65 -0.28 2.38 0.58
N ALA A 66 -0.05 3.53 1.21
CA ALA A 66 -0.12 3.70 2.66
C ALA A 66 -1.50 3.34 3.19
N ALA A 67 -2.56 3.81 2.54
CA ALA A 67 -3.94 3.45 2.87
C ALA A 67 -4.25 1.95 2.69
N LEU A 68 -3.36 1.19 2.04
CA LEU A 68 -3.53 -0.24 1.85
C LEU A 68 -2.68 -1.06 2.82
N SER A 69 -1.44 -0.63 3.05
CA SER A 69 -0.46 -1.35 3.84
C SER A 69 -0.48 -0.99 5.32
N GLY A 70 -0.86 0.25 5.65
CA GLY A 70 -0.74 0.83 6.99
C GLY A 70 0.68 0.78 7.56
N SER A 71 1.70 0.64 6.70
CA SER A 71 3.09 0.39 7.07
C SER A 71 4.07 1.21 6.22
N SER A 72 4.81 2.09 6.88
CA SER A 72 5.82 2.92 6.21
C SER A 72 6.97 2.11 5.62
N PRO A 73 7.59 1.14 6.34
CA PRO A 73 8.64 0.32 5.75
C PRO A 73 8.13 -0.50 4.54
N ALA A 74 6.92 -1.08 4.64
CA ALA A 74 6.35 -1.83 3.53
C ALA A 74 6.10 -0.93 2.30
N THR A 75 5.59 0.29 2.52
CA THR A 75 5.38 1.28 1.45
C THR A 75 6.68 1.66 0.76
N VAL A 76 7.74 1.95 1.54
CA VAL A 76 9.06 2.29 0.98
C VAL A 76 9.64 1.14 0.16
N VAL A 77 9.53 -0.10 0.64
CA VAL A 77 10.01 -1.27 -0.10
C VAL A 77 9.20 -1.49 -1.38
N ALA A 78 7.88 -1.47 -1.31
CA ALA A 78 7.00 -1.75 -2.44
C ALA A 78 7.07 -0.67 -3.52
N ILE A 79 6.96 0.61 -3.14
CA ILE A 79 6.94 1.72 -4.09
C ILE A 79 8.35 2.14 -4.48
N GLY A 80 9.26 2.23 -3.51
CA GLY A 80 10.63 2.70 -3.72
C GLY A 80 11.44 1.79 -4.63
N SER A 81 11.27 0.47 -4.54
CA SER A 81 11.97 -0.49 -5.41
C SER A 81 11.70 -0.28 -6.91
N ILE A 82 10.55 0.29 -7.25
CA ILE A 82 10.15 0.58 -8.63
C ILE A 82 10.47 2.03 -8.98
N VAL A 83 10.00 2.98 -8.16
CA VAL A 83 10.01 4.40 -8.53
C VAL A 83 11.40 5.02 -8.44
N ILE A 84 12.28 4.57 -7.53
CA ILE A 84 13.66 5.11 -7.46
C ILE A 84 14.41 4.80 -8.76
N ALA A 85 14.31 3.57 -9.25
CA ALA A 85 14.93 3.18 -10.52
C ALA A 85 14.37 4.00 -11.69
N GLU A 86 13.06 4.23 -11.71
CA GLU A 86 12.41 5.02 -12.76
C GLU A 86 12.80 6.51 -12.72
N MET A 87 12.89 7.10 -11.52
CA MET A 87 13.36 8.47 -11.34
C MET A 87 14.80 8.65 -11.84
N ILE A 88 15.70 7.72 -11.50
CA ILE A 88 17.10 7.78 -11.92
C ILE A 88 17.22 7.69 -13.46
N LYS A 89 16.47 6.78 -14.10
CA LYS A 89 16.43 6.66 -15.57
C LYS A 89 15.96 7.94 -16.25
N ASN A 90 15.07 8.68 -15.59
CA ASN A 90 14.54 9.94 -16.09
C ASN A 90 15.37 11.16 -15.65
N GLY A 91 16.59 10.98 -15.14
CA GLY A 91 17.53 12.09 -14.87
C GLY A 91 17.42 12.72 -13.49
N TYR A 92 16.76 12.08 -12.52
CA TYR A 92 16.78 12.52 -11.12
C TYR A 92 18.03 11.97 -10.41
N SER A 93 18.59 12.72 -9.46
CA SER A 93 19.69 12.21 -8.64
C SER A 93 19.21 11.11 -7.69
N LYS A 94 20.10 10.16 -7.38
CA LYS A 94 19.79 9.04 -6.47
C LYS A 94 19.42 9.53 -5.07
N GLU A 95 20.12 10.55 -4.57
CA GLU A 95 19.87 11.14 -3.24
C GLU A 95 18.50 11.80 -3.20
N PHE A 96 18.10 12.51 -4.27
CA PHE A 96 16.80 13.13 -4.35
C PHE A 96 15.68 12.08 -4.41
N ALA A 97 15.83 11.05 -5.26
CA ALA A 97 14.84 9.98 -5.38
C ALA A 97 14.67 9.21 -4.05
N ALA A 98 15.78 8.83 -3.40
CA ALA A 98 15.74 8.16 -2.10
C ALA A 98 15.13 9.06 -1.02
N GLY A 99 15.53 10.34 -0.95
CA GLY A 99 15.02 11.30 0.03
C GLY A 99 13.52 11.55 -0.11
N VAL A 100 13.01 11.65 -1.34
CA VAL A 100 11.56 11.78 -1.59
C VAL A 100 10.82 10.53 -1.14
N ILE A 101 11.29 9.34 -1.53
CA ILE A 101 10.63 8.08 -1.16
C ILE A 101 10.64 7.84 0.36
N CYS A 102 11.76 8.10 1.04
CA CYS A 102 11.84 7.96 2.49
C CYS A 102 10.84 8.89 3.19
N ASN A 103 10.72 10.16 2.75
CA ASN A 103 9.75 11.09 3.33
C ASN A 103 8.31 10.69 2.99
N ALA A 104 8.02 10.39 1.72
CA ALA A 104 6.70 9.98 1.25
C ALA A 104 6.21 8.70 1.94
N GLY A 105 7.12 7.75 2.18
CA GLY A 105 6.81 6.52 2.88
C GLY A 105 6.35 6.74 4.32
N THR A 106 6.81 7.80 5.00
CA THR A 106 6.37 8.10 6.38
C THR A 106 4.89 8.44 6.49
N LEU A 107 4.26 8.86 5.37
CA LEU A 107 2.81 9.07 5.30
C LEU A 107 2.02 7.79 5.63
N GLY A 108 2.64 6.61 5.53
CA GLY A 108 2.10 5.33 6.02
C GLY A 108 1.69 5.31 7.50
N ILE A 109 2.30 6.16 8.33
CA ILE A 109 1.92 6.30 9.74
C ILE A 109 0.61 7.09 9.88
N LEU A 110 0.39 8.08 9.01
CA LEU A 110 -0.69 9.06 9.13
C LEU A 110 -1.93 8.69 8.33
N ILE A 111 -1.76 8.09 7.15
CA ILE A 111 -2.87 7.81 6.24
C ILE A 111 -3.55 6.49 6.64
N PRO A 112 -4.85 6.52 6.96
CA PRO A 112 -5.56 5.32 7.41
C PRO A 112 -5.91 4.36 6.28
N PRO A 113 -6.11 3.06 6.59
CA PRO A 113 -5.74 2.34 7.83
C PRO A 113 -4.22 2.34 8.12
N SER A 114 -3.85 2.48 9.41
CA SER A 114 -2.45 2.58 9.87
C SER A 114 -2.17 1.65 11.04
N ILE A 115 -1.15 0.79 10.93
CA ILE A 115 -0.74 -0.15 11.98
C ILE A 115 -0.27 0.61 13.23
N VAL A 116 0.43 1.73 13.04
CA VAL A 116 0.92 2.55 14.17
C VAL A 116 -0.25 3.16 14.95
N MET A 117 -1.32 3.57 14.26
CA MET A 117 -2.54 4.04 14.91
C MET A 117 -3.24 2.93 15.68
N VAL A 118 -3.23 1.68 15.18
CA VAL A 118 -3.77 0.52 15.91
C VAL A 118 -2.99 0.28 17.20
N VAL A 119 -1.66 0.31 17.15
CA VAL A 119 -0.80 0.15 18.33
C VAL A 119 -1.04 1.27 19.34
N TYR A 120 -1.09 2.53 18.89
CA TYR A 120 -1.40 3.67 19.75
C TYR A 120 -2.77 3.54 20.40
N ALA A 121 -3.79 3.17 19.62
CA ALA A 121 -5.15 2.99 20.10
C ALA A 121 -5.25 1.88 21.17
N ALA A 122 -4.55 0.77 20.97
CA ALA A 122 -4.47 -0.32 21.95
C ALA A 122 -3.75 0.10 23.24
N ALA A 123 -2.72 0.95 23.15
CA ALA A 123 -1.94 1.40 24.30
C ALA A 123 -2.60 2.52 25.11
N THR A 124 -3.52 3.28 24.51
CA THR A 124 -4.17 4.45 25.13
C THR A 124 -5.67 4.26 25.33
N ASP A 125 -6.19 3.06 25.08
CA ASP A 125 -7.61 2.69 25.17
C ASP A 125 -8.55 3.62 24.38
N VAL A 126 -8.06 4.21 23.28
CA VAL A 126 -8.89 4.99 22.35
C VAL A 126 -9.39 4.13 21.19
N SER A 127 -10.46 4.58 20.53
CA SER A 127 -11.01 3.85 19.38
C SER A 127 -10.10 3.97 18.15
N VAL A 128 -9.73 2.82 17.58
CA VAL A 128 -8.98 2.73 16.31
C VAL A 128 -9.70 3.48 15.18
N GLY A 129 -11.03 3.33 15.07
CA GLY A 129 -11.81 4.02 14.03
C GLY A 129 -11.74 5.56 14.16
N ARG A 130 -11.76 6.08 15.40
CA ARG A 130 -11.57 7.52 15.65
C ARG A 130 -10.16 7.99 15.31
N MET A 131 -9.14 7.18 15.64
CA MET A 131 -7.76 7.46 15.26
C MET A 131 -7.59 7.51 13.73
N PHE A 132 -8.20 6.56 13.01
CA PHE A 132 -8.23 6.58 11.56
C PHE A 132 -8.89 7.86 11.03
N LEU A 133 -10.05 8.25 11.55
CA LEU A 133 -10.71 9.47 11.07
C LEU A 133 -9.86 10.72 11.33
N GLY A 134 -9.23 10.81 12.50
CA GLY A 134 -8.32 11.89 12.87
C GLY A 134 -7.04 11.95 12.02
N GLY A 135 -6.63 10.83 11.42
CA GLY A 135 -5.45 10.72 10.57
C GLY A 135 -5.63 11.28 9.14
N VAL A 136 -6.86 11.32 8.63
CA VAL A 136 -7.13 11.67 7.22
C VAL A 136 -6.62 13.08 6.89
N ILE A 137 -7.05 14.08 7.65
CA ILE A 137 -6.68 15.48 7.42
C ILE A 137 -5.17 15.70 7.53
N PRO A 138 -4.47 15.32 8.63
CA PRO A 138 -3.04 15.53 8.73
C PRO A 138 -2.24 14.74 7.70
N GLY A 139 -2.67 13.52 7.33
CA GLY A 139 -2.03 12.72 6.29
C GLY A 139 -2.13 13.37 4.91
N LEU A 140 -3.30 13.86 4.52
CA LEU A 140 -3.49 14.59 3.27
C LEU A 140 -2.72 15.91 3.25
N LEU A 141 -2.75 16.66 4.35
CA LEU A 141 -2.04 17.93 4.48
C LEU A 141 -0.52 17.73 4.35
N ALA A 142 0.05 16.74 5.04
CA ALA A 142 1.46 16.39 4.91
C ALA A 142 1.83 15.95 3.48
N GLY A 143 0.97 15.16 2.83
CA GLY A 143 1.15 14.77 1.44
C GLY A 143 1.18 15.97 0.48
N VAL A 144 0.23 16.90 0.63
CA VAL A 144 0.17 18.14 -0.18
C VAL A 144 1.39 19.02 0.08
N MET A 145 1.81 19.18 1.34
CA MET A 145 3.02 19.92 1.68
C MET A 145 4.26 19.32 1.02
N LEU A 146 4.40 18.00 1.02
CA LEU A 146 5.49 17.31 0.32
C LEU A 146 5.44 17.53 -1.19
N MET A 147 4.26 17.47 -1.81
CA MET A 147 4.10 17.76 -3.25
C MET A 147 4.50 19.19 -3.59
N ILE A 148 4.10 20.17 -2.76
CA ILE A 148 4.49 21.58 -2.94
C ILE A 148 6.01 21.74 -2.82
N ALA A 149 6.62 21.14 -1.80
CA ALA A 149 8.07 21.19 -1.61
C ALA A 149 8.83 20.57 -2.80
N ILE A 150 8.35 19.44 -3.32
CA ILE A 150 8.89 18.81 -4.53
C ILE A 150 8.73 19.71 -5.74
N TYR A 151 7.59 20.37 -5.92
CA TYR A 151 7.37 21.29 -7.03
C TYR A 151 8.34 22.48 -6.99
N ILE A 152 8.53 23.08 -5.81
CA ILE A 152 9.51 24.18 -5.62
C ILE A 152 10.92 23.68 -5.94
N ALA A 153 11.33 22.54 -5.38
CA ALA A 153 12.63 21.94 -5.65
C ALA A 153 12.82 21.59 -7.14
N ALA A 154 11.77 21.13 -7.81
CA ALA A 154 11.77 20.81 -9.23
C ALA A 154 11.93 22.04 -10.12
N ARG A 155 11.41 23.20 -9.70
CA ARG A 155 11.63 24.48 -10.38
C ARG A 155 13.07 24.96 -10.22
N ILE A 156 13.62 24.89 -9.01
CA ILE A 156 14.99 25.33 -8.71
C ILE A 156 16.03 24.43 -9.39
N LYS A 157 15.86 23.11 -9.29
CA LYS A 157 16.80 22.11 -9.85
C LYS A 157 16.55 21.75 -11.31
N ASN A 158 15.63 22.45 -11.98
CA ASN A 158 15.29 22.22 -13.39
C ASN A 158 14.92 20.75 -13.71
N LEU A 159 14.16 20.09 -12.83
CA LEU A 159 13.86 18.66 -12.95
C LEU A 159 12.98 18.35 -14.19
N PRO A 160 13.08 17.13 -14.75
CA PRO A 160 12.36 16.77 -15.96
C PRO A 160 10.85 16.67 -15.74
N LYS A 161 10.12 16.84 -16.85
CA LYS A 161 8.67 16.75 -16.96
C LYS A 161 8.35 15.56 -17.87
N GLN A 162 7.42 14.70 -17.49
CA GLN A 162 6.96 13.64 -18.39
C GLN A 162 5.94 14.19 -19.41
N PRO A 163 5.85 13.61 -20.61
CA PRO A 163 4.76 13.93 -21.51
C PRO A 163 3.43 13.51 -20.87
N PHE A 164 2.36 14.24 -21.19
CA PHE A 164 1.03 13.84 -20.75
C PHE A 164 0.60 12.59 -21.52
N VAL A 165 0.29 11.52 -20.79
CA VAL A 165 -0.15 10.23 -21.35
C VAL A 165 -1.56 10.24 -21.94
N GLY A 166 -2.34 11.31 -21.68
CA GLY A 166 -3.71 11.47 -22.16
C GLY A 166 -4.76 10.94 -21.19
N TRP A 167 -5.97 11.50 -21.26
CA TRP A 167 -7.09 11.14 -20.37
C TRP A 167 -7.56 9.70 -20.49
N LYS A 168 -7.40 9.10 -21.68
CA LYS A 168 -7.72 7.69 -21.91
C LYS A 168 -6.84 6.78 -21.05
N GLU A 169 -5.53 7.01 -21.07
CA GLU A 169 -4.58 6.24 -20.26
C GLU A 169 -4.78 6.48 -18.76
N THR A 170 -5.10 7.72 -18.34
CA THR A 170 -5.43 8.00 -16.94
C THR A 170 -6.63 7.19 -16.46
N PHE A 171 -7.67 7.05 -17.30
CA PHE A 171 -8.86 6.27 -16.96
C PHE A 171 -8.59 4.76 -16.97
N ASP A 172 -7.81 4.28 -17.93
CA ASP A 172 -7.42 2.86 -17.99
C ASP A 172 -6.54 2.49 -16.79
N ALA A 173 -5.58 3.36 -16.41
CA ALA A 173 -4.79 3.18 -15.20
C ALA A 173 -5.64 3.24 -13.91
N ALA A 174 -6.66 4.10 -13.86
CA ALA A 174 -7.60 4.17 -12.74
C ALA A 174 -8.39 2.86 -12.58
N LYS A 175 -8.89 2.31 -13.70
CA LYS A 175 -9.57 1.01 -13.72
C LYS A 175 -8.65 -0.11 -13.28
N ASP A 176 -7.42 -0.13 -13.78
CA ASP A 176 -6.44 -1.14 -13.39
C ASP A 176 -6.12 -1.08 -11.90
N ALA A 177 -6.00 0.11 -11.31
CA ALA A 177 -5.76 0.27 -9.88
C ALA A 177 -7.01 0.09 -8.99
N SER A 178 -8.21 0.14 -9.58
CA SER A 178 -9.49 0.22 -8.85
C SER A 178 -9.71 -0.93 -7.86
N TRP A 179 -9.39 -2.17 -8.25
CA TRP A 179 -9.54 -3.34 -7.36
C TRP A 179 -8.63 -3.26 -6.13
N GLY A 180 -7.46 -2.63 -6.27
CA GLY A 180 -6.56 -2.37 -5.15
C GLY A 180 -7.16 -1.30 -4.22
N LEU A 181 -7.60 -0.18 -4.79
CA LEU A 181 -8.14 0.95 -4.03
C LEU A 181 -9.49 0.66 -3.38
N LEU A 182 -10.27 -0.26 -3.95
CA LEU A 182 -11.52 -0.73 -3.36
C LEU A 182 -11.30 -1.32 -1.96
N LEU A 183 -10.11 -1.86 -1.67
CA LEU A 183 -9.77 -2.34 -0.34
C LEU A 183 -9.88 -1.24 0.73
N VAL A 184 -9.43 -0.02 0.42
CA VAL A 184 -9.55 1.13 1.35
C VAL A 184 -11.01 1.40 1.67
N VAL A 185 -11.88 1.34 0.65
CA VAL A 185 -13.32 1.56 0.79
C VAL A 185 -13.96 0.45 1.61
N ILE A 186 -13.56 -0.81 1.41
CA ILE A 186 -14.04 -1.96 2.20
C ILE A 186 -13.67 -1.78 3.68
N ILE A 187 -12.42 -1.41 3.97
CA ILE A 187 -11.93 -1.26 5.34
C ILE A 187 -12.60 -0.07 6.03
N LEU A 188 -12.47 1.14 5.47
CA LEU A 188 -13.00 2.34 6.09
C LEU A 188 -14.53 2.36 6.07
N GLY A 189 -15.16 1.97 4.96
CA GLY A 189 -16.61 1.88 4.84
C GLY A 189 -17.20 0.82 5.77
N GLY A 190 -16.54 -0.32 5.95
CA GLY A 190 -16.97 -1.35 6.89
C GLY A 190 -16.86 -0.92 8.35
N ILE A 191 -15.76 -0.26 8.73
CA ILE A 191 -15.56 0.26 10.09
C ILE A 191 -16.55 1.38 10.40
N TYR A 192 -16.67 2.38 9.52
CA TYR A 192 -17.55 3.53 9.76
C TYR A 192 -19.03 3.21 9.55
N GLY A 193 -19.35 2.23 8.71
CA GLY A 193 -20.71 1.70 8.58
C GLY A 193 -21.14 0.83 9.75
N GLY A 194 -20.27 0.55 10.72
CA GLY A 194 -20.56 -0.30 11.87
C GLY A 194 -20.72 -1.79 11.52
N ILE A 195 -20.32 -2.18 10.30
CA ILE A 195 -20.42 -3.56 9.81
C ILE A 195 -19.28 -4.41 10.39
N PHE A 196 -18.08 -3.82 10.49
CA PHE A 196 -16.88 -4.50 10.97
C PHE A 196 -16.23 -3.73 12.12
N THR A 197 -15.72 -4.47 13.08
CA THR A 197 -14.66 -3.97 13.98
C THR A 197 -13.35 -3.81 13.20
N PRO A 198 -12.37 -3.03 13.70
CA PRO A 198 -11.07 -2.88 13.05
C PRO A 198 -10.35 -4.21 12.78
N THR A 199 -10.48 -5.17 13.71
CA THR A 199 -9.89 -6.51 13.56
C THR A 199 -10.58 -7.32 12.47
N GLU A 200 -11.91 -7.30 12.41
CA GLU A 200 -12.69 -7.95 11.34
C GLU A 200 -12.40 -7.33 9.98
N ALA A 201 -12.32 -6.00 9.92
CA ALA A 201 -11.98 -5.28 8.69
C ALA A 201 -10.59 -5.67 8.17
N ALA A 202 -9.61 -5.84 9.08
CA ALA A 202 -8.28 -6.31 8.72
C ALA A 202 -8.31 -7.77 8.19
N ALA A 203 -9.07 -8.66 8.83
CA ALA A 203 -9.22 -10.03 8.37
C ALA A 203 -9.88 -10.10 6.98
N VAL A 204 -10.96 -9.35 6.76
CA VAL A 204 -11.61 -9.20 5.45
C VAL A 204 -10.63 -8.64 4.43
N ALA A 205 -9.80 -7.66 4.81
CA ALA A 205 -8.79 -7.09 3.93
C ALA A 205 -7.74 -8.12 3.49
N ALA A 206 -7.29 -9.00 4.39
CA ALA A 206 -6.35 -10.06 4.07
C ALA A 206 -6.94 -11.05 3.07
N VAL A 207 -8.18 -11.51 3.31
CA VAL A 207 -8.89 -12.44 2.42
C VAL A 207 -9.16 -11.80 1.06
N TYR A 208 -9.61 -10.56 1.03
CA TYR A 208 -9.84 -9.81 -0.20
C TYR A 208 -8.53 -9.60 -0.98
N SER A 209 -7.46 -9.19 -0.31
CA SER A 209 -6.15 -8.96 -0.93
C SER A 209 -5.58 -10.22 -1.56
N PHE A 210 -5.75 -11.37 -0.90
CA PHE A 210 -5.43 -12.67 -1.46
C PHE A 210 -6.23 -12.95 -2.73
N PHE A 211 -7.56 -12.77 -2.67
CA PHE A 211 -8.44 -13.05 -3.80
C PHE A 211 -8.11 -12.20 -5.02
N ILE A 212 -7.93 -10.88 -4.85
CA ILE A 212 -7.61 -9.99 -5.97
C ILE A 212 -6.23 -10.31 -6.55
N ALA A 213 -5.22 -10.59 -5.71
CA ALA A 213 -3.86 -10.86 -6.17
C ALA A 213 -3.78 -12.15 -6.98
N THR A 214 -4.52 -13.19 -6.55
CA THR A 214 -4.49 -14.51 -7.17
C THR A 214 -5.44 -14.64 -8.36
N PHE A 215 -6.68 -14.15 -8.27
CA PHE A 215 -7.71 -14.43 -9.28
C PHE A 215 -7.96 -13.28 -10.26
N ILE A 216 -7.87 -12.03 -9.80
CA ILE A 216 -8.15 -10.85 -10.63
C ILE A 216 -6.89 -10.40 -11.35
N TYR A 217 -5.87 -9.99 -10.58
CA TYR A 217 -4.60 -9.52 -11.12
C TYR A 217 -3.72 -10.64 -11.63
N LYS A 218 -3.87 -11.85 -11.06
CA LYS A 218 -3.12 -13.05 -11.48
C LYS A 218 -1.61 -12.78 -11.49
N ASP A 219 -1.13 -12.09 -10.46
CA ASP A 219 0.28 -11.73 -10.30
C ASP A 219 0.96 -12.57 -9.19
N MET A 220 0.19 -13.41 -8.49
CA MET A 220 0.67 -14.23 -7.38
C MET A 220 0.00 -15.61 -7.35
N GLY A 221 0.76 -16.63 -6.93
CA GLY A 221 0.29 -18.01 -6.79
C GLY A 221 0.26 -18.79 -8.11
N PRO A 222 -0.47 -19.92 -8.18
CA PRO A 222 -0.43 -20.85 -9.31
C PRO A 222 -1.02 -20.26 -10.62
N PHE A 223 -1.70 -19.12 -10.51
CA PHE A 223 -2.28 -18.38 -11.64
C PHE A 223 -1.41 -17.19 -12.08
N ALA A 224 -0.25 -16.96 -11.44
CA ALA A 224 0.73 -15.95 -11.85
C ALA A 224 1.29 -16.29 -13.22
N ASP A 225 0.66 -15.80 -14.29
CA ASP A 225 0.97 -16.28 -15.63
C ASP A 225 1.67 -15.24 -16.50
N LYS A 226 2.91 -15.56 -16.88
CA LYS A 226 3.56 -15.02 -18.08
C LYS A 226 4.00 -16.10 -19.08
N GLN A 227 3.77 -17.41 -18.84
CA GLN A 227 4.27 -18.47 -19.74
C GLN A 227 3.63 -19.89 -19.63
N ASN A 228 2.56 -20.11 -18.86
CA ASN A 228 2.12 -21.44 -18.42
C ASN A 228 0.67 -21.77 -18.84
N THR A 229 0.54 -22.29 -20.07
CA THR A 229 -0.68 -22.78 -20.74
C THR A 229 -1.28 -24.06 -20.12
N LYS A 230 -1.44 -24.13 -18.79
CA LYS A 230 -2.08 -25.26 -18.10
C LYS A 230 -3.51 -24.94 -17.65
N PRO A 231 -4.48 -25.87 -17.77
CA PRO A 231 -5.87 -25.66 -17.41
C PRO A 231 -6.05 -25.45 -15.89
N ALA A 232 -7.05 -24.65 -15.51
CA ALA A 232 -7.26 -24.14 -14.15
C ALA A 232 -7.33 -25.24 -13.07
N ILE A 233 -7.86 -26.43 -13.40
CA ILE A 233 -7.96 -27.57 -12.48
C ILE A 233 -6.57 -28.10 -12.07
N VAL A 234 -5.61 -28.11 -13.00
CA VAL A 234 -4.23 -28.57 -12.72
C VAL A 234 -3.49 -27.58 -11.83
N LYS A 235 -3.78 -26.27 -11.97
CA LYS A 235 -3.20 -25.19 -11.14
C LYS A 235 -3.68 -25.27 -9.67
N VAL A 236 -4.94 -25.64 -9.44
CA VAL A 236 -5.47 -25.88 -8.08
C VAL A 236 -4.82 -27.10 -7.43
N ILE A 237 -4.65 -28.20 -8.16
CA ILE A 237 -4.00 -29.42 -7.64
C ILE A 237 -2.51 -29.18 -7.36
N GLN A 238 -1.80 -28.43 -8.21
CA GLN A 238 -0.39 -28.07 -8.00
C GLN A 238 -0.17 -27.13 -6.79
N THR A 239 -1.22 -26.47 -6.29
CA THR A 239 -1.12 -25.65 -5.06
C THR A 239 -0.77 -26.50 -3.84
N PHE A 240 -1.17 -27.77 -3.82
CA PHE A 240 -0.83 -28.73 -2.76
C PHE A 240 0.51 -29.46 -2.98
N VAL A 241 1.19 -29.24 -4.11
CA VAL A 241 2.39 -29.99 -4.54
C VAL A 241 3.50 -29.05 -5.07
N HIS A 242 3.41 -27.74 -4.83
CA HIS A 242 4.38 -26.77 -5.36
C HIS A 242 5.73 -26.88 -4.62
N GLU A 243 6.86 -26.66 -5.31
CA GLU A 243 8.19 -26.70 -4.65
C GLU A 243 8.34 -25.62 -3.56
N ASP A 244 7.60 -24.51 -3.65
CA ASP A 244 7.60 -23.46 -2.62
C ASP A 244 7.02 -23.93 -1.28
N THR A 245 6.25 -25.03 -1.24
CA THR A 245 5.78 -25.66 0.01
C THR A 245 6.79 -26.65 0.59
N LYS A 246 7.88 -26.98 -0.12
CA LYS A 246 8.94 -27.88 0.36
C LYS A 246 10.16 -27.16 0.95
N HIS A 247 10.25 -25.84 0.77
CA HIS A 247 11.38 -25.03 1.25
C HIS A 247 10.99 -23.95 2.27
N THR A 248 9.85 -24.11 2.93
CA THR A 248 9.54 -23.42 4.21
C THR A 248 9.69 -24.39 5.37
#